data_AF-A0A401ZPN7-F1
#
_entry.id   AF-A0A401ZPN7-F1
#
_cell.length_a   1.000
_cell.length_b   1.000
_cell.length_c   1.000
_cell.angle_alpha   90.00
_cell.angle_beta   90.00
_cell.angle_gamma   90.00
#
_symmetry.space_group_name_H-M   'P 1'
#
loop_
_entity.id
_entity.type
_entity.pdbx_description
1 polymer ?
#
loop_
_entity_poly.entity_id
_entity_poly.type
_entity_poly.pdbx_seq_one_letter_code
_entity_poly.pdbx_strand_id
1 'polypeptide(L)'
;MFCSVCGQRVKDGARFCEHCGAPLQEPGAITPYGSSKISFDQGGLRKQADPYKDQISQLKLQIRQLKLDLKQINTGMSKTRAQYNQTAAFVPRGLLRRGYKITEDIRLMGPQQQKQRLQQEIMSLEQQLLGLQQAQMQWKNGRD
;
A
#
# COMPACT_ATOMS: atom_id res chain seq x y z
N MET A 1 20.50 -1.06 -37.78
CA MET A 1 20.53 -2.17 -36.78
C MET A 1 19.17 -2.88 -36.70
N PHE A 2 19.05 -4.03 -36.03
CA PHE A 2 17.76 -4.69 -35.75
C PHE A 2 17.47 -4.67 -34.24
N CYS A 3 16.20 -4.51 -33.86
CA CYS A 3 15.80 -4.56 -32.46
C CYS A 3 15.93 -5.99 -31.91
N SER A 4 16.61 -6.16 -30.78
CA SER A 4 16.74 -7.45 -30.09
C SER A 4 15.42 -8.00 -29.54
N VAL A 5 14.41 -7.13 -29.34
CA VAL A 5 13.13 -7.52 -28.75
C VAL A 5 12.10 -7.95 -29.80
N CYS A 6 11.98 -7.21 -30.91
CA CYS A 6 10.95 -7.47 -31.93
C CYS A 6 11.50 -7.82 -33.31
N GLY A 7 12.82 -7.82 -33.50
CA GLY A 7 13.47 -8.17 -34.77
C GLY A 7 13.31 -7.13 -35.88
N GLN A 8 12.60 -6.02 -35.66
CA GLN A 8 12.37 -4.99 -36.67
C GLN A 8 13.62 -4.16 -36.94
N ARG A 9 13.76 -3.69 -38.19
CA ARG A 9 14.87 -2.84 -38.61
C ARG A 9 14.72 -1.47 -37.98
N VAL A 10 15.74 -1.02 -37.25
CA VAL A 10 15.77 0.29 -36.62
C VAL A 10 16.86 1.16 -37.24
N LYS A 11 16.52 2.45 -37.40
CA LYS A 11 17.45 3.50 -37.87
C LYS A 11 18.64 3.61 -36.92
N ASP A 12 19.82 3.77 -37.48
CA ASP A 12 21.05 3.88 -36.70
C ASP A 12 21.05 5.20 -35.91
N GLY A 13 21.37 5.13 -34.60
CA GLY A 13 21.29 6.25 -33.67
C GLY A 13 19.95 6.41 -32.92
N ALA A 14 18.94 5.58 -33.20
CA ALA A 14 17.69 5.60 -32.45
C ALA A 14 17.86 5.06 -31.02
N ARG A 15 17.37 5.82 -30.01
CA ARG A 15 17.45 5.42 -28.59
C ARG A 15 16.43 4.34 -28.21
N PHE A 16 15.29 4.32 -28.90
CA PHE A 16 14.19 3.40 -28.69
C PHE A 16 13.71 2.83 -30.04
N CYS A 17 13.15 1.62 -30.02
CA CYS A 17 12.54 1.03 -31.20
C CYS A 17 11.21 1.72 -31.51
N GLU A 18 11.05 2.24 -32.73
CA GLU A 18 9.80 2.88 -33.20
C GLU A 18 8.62 1.89 -33.28
N HIS A 19 8.88 0.58 -33.31
CA HIS A 19 7.82 -0.45 -33.40
C HIS A 19 7.36 -0.99 -32.05
N CYS A 20 8.27 -1.26 -31.10
CA CYS A 20 7.92 -1.87 -29.81
C CYS A 20 8.25 -1.00 -28.59
N GLY A 21 8.92 0.14 -28.78
CA GLY A 21 9.35 1.03 -27.69
C GLY A 21 10.55 0.55 -26.88
N ALA A 22 11.15 -0.61 -27.21
CA ALA A 22 12.28 -1.14 -26.47
C ALA A 22 13.51 -0.22 -26.59
N PRO A 23 14.24 0.05 -25.49
CA PRO A 23 15.49 0.82 -25.54
C PRO A 23 16.57 0.03 -26.29
N LEU A 24 17.23 0.66 -27.25
CA LEU A 24 18.23 0.01 -28.13
C LEU A 24 19.68 0.33 -27.74
N GLN A 25 19.86 1.38 -26.94
CA GLN A 25 21.12 1.75 -26.36
C GLN A 25 21.01 1.50 -24.87
N GLU A 26 21.91 0.72 -24.28
CA GLU A 26 21.97 0.54 -22.82
C GLU A 26 22.13 1.93 -22.19
N PRO A 27 21.08 2.49 -21.58
CA PRO A 27 21.28 3.64 -20.74
C PRO A 27 21.91 3.07 -19.47
N GLY A 28 23.10 3.54 -19.10
CA GLY A 28 23.59 3.38 -17.73
C GLY A 28 22.42 3.60 -16.79
N ALA A 29 22.04 2.54 -16.07
CA ALA A 29 20.69 2.33 -15.59
C ALA A 29 20.24 3.46 -14.65
N ILE A 30 19.33 4.30 -15.13
CA ILE A 30 18.52 5.16 -14.28
C ILE A 30 17.08 4.92 -14.72
N THR A 31 16.44 3.96 -14.05
CA THR A 31 15.00 3.76 -14.17
C THR A 31 14.28 4.96 -13.54
N PRO A 32 13.16 5.46 -14.11
CA PRO A 32 12.46 6.63 -13.57
C PRO A 32 11.55 6.29 -12.37
N TYR A 33 11.64 5.10 -11.79
CA TYR A 33 10.99 4.77 -10.52
C TYR A 33 12.04 4.62 -9.44
N GLY A 34 12.17 5.69 -8.64
CA GLY A 34 13.05 5.90 -7.51
C GLY A 34 13.81 4.66 -7.03
N SER A 35 15.09 4.62 -7.40
CA SER A 35 16.12 3.83 -6.73
C SER A 35 16.15 4.24 -5.25
N SER A 36 15.35 3.53 -4.46
CA SER A 36 15.52 3.49 -3.01
C SER A 36 16.91 2.92 -2.80
N LYS A 37 17.87 3.79 -2.50
CA LYS A 37 19.21 3.51 -1.97
C LYS A 37 19.21 2.18 -1.23
N ILE A 38 19.60 1.11 -1.92
CA ILE A 38 19.95 -0.15 -1.28
C ILE A 38 21.40 0.04 -0.89
N SER A 39 21.61 0.48 0.35
CA SER A 39 22.90 0.35 1.00
C SER A 39 23.15 -1.14 1.21
N PHE A 40 23.77 -1.80 0.23
CA PHE A 40 24.40 -3.11 0.46
C PHE A 40 25.66 -2.86 1.28
N ASP A 41 25.49 -2.84 2.59
CA ASP A 41 26.55 -2.80 3.59
C ASP A 41 27.27 -4.16 3.59
N GLN A 42 28.20 -4.34 2.65
CA GLN A 42 29.19 -5.42 2.70
C GLN A 42 30.29 -5.01 3.69
N GLY A 43 29.95 -5.04 4.98
CA GLY A 43 30.83 -4.64 6.07
C GLY A 43 30.56 -5.46 7.32
N GLY A 44 30.99 -6.73 7.29
CA GLY A 44 30.89 -7.64 8.43
C GLY A 44 31.65 -7.16 9.65
N LEU A 45 30.96 -6.44 10.55
CA LEU A 45 31.17 -6.52 11.98
C LEU A 45 29.86 -7.05 12.57
N ARG A 46 29.92 -8.17 13.30
CA ARG A 46 28.78 -8.71 14.07
C ARG A 46 28.39 -7.72 15.17
N LYS A 47 27.76 -6.59 14.82
CA LYS A 47 27.05 -5.74 15.77
C LYS A 47 25.95 -6.61 16.35
N GLN A 48 26.01 -6.85 17.66
CA GLN A 48 25.02 -7.63 18.40
C GLN A 48 23.63 -7.15 18.00
N ALA A 49 22.84 -8.02 17.36
CA ALA A 49 21.54 -7.65 16.82
C ALA A 49 20.61 -7.27 17.99
N ASP A 50 20.08 -6.05 17.96
CA ASP A 50 19.08 -5.58 18.93
C ASP A 50 17.84 -6.49 18.87
N PRO A 51 17.49 -7.23 19.95
CA PRO A 51 16.38 -8.19 19.93
C PRO A 51 15.01 -7.53 19.68
N TYR A 52 14.89 -6.22 19.98
CA TYR A 52 13.68 -5.44 19.79
C TYR A 52 13.49 -4.93 18.35
N LYS A 53 14.56 -4.88 17.54
CA LYS A 53 14.51 -4.28 16.19
C LYS A 53 13.59 -5.05 15.27
N ASP A 54 13.66 -6.38 15.32
CA ASP A 54 12.84 -7.25 14.48
C ASP A 54 11.37 -7.14 14.86
N GLN A 55 11.05 -7.14 16.16
CA GLN A 55 9.68 -6.96 16.67
C GLN A 55 9.07 -5.63 16.23
N ILE A 56 9.83 -4.53 16.36
CA ILE A 56 9.37 -3.20 15.92
C ILE A 56 9.13 -3.16 14.41
N SER A 57 9.97 -3.84 13.62
CA SER A 57 9.81 -3.90 12.16
C SER A 57 8.54 -4.64 11.74
N GLN A 58 8.23 -5.74 12.42
CA GLN A 58 7.03 -6.55 12.19
C GLN A 58 5.76 -5.76 12.55
N LEU A 59 5.73 -5.13 13.72
CA LEU A 59 4.60 -4.29 14.15
C LEU A 59 4.34 -3.12 13.19
N LYS A 60 5.41 -2.45 12.72
CA LYS A 60 5.28 -1.36 11.73
C LYS A 60 4.66 -1.86 10.42
N LEU A 61 5.05 -3.04 9.97
CA LEU A 61 4.49 -3.65 8.77
C LEU A 61 3.00 -3.98 8.98
N GLN A 62 2.64 -4.58 10.10
CA GLN A 62 1.25 -4.90 10.44
C GLN A 62 0.37 -3.64 10.49
N ILE A 63 0.81 -2.58 11.17
CA ILE A 63 0.09 -1.30 11.21
C ILE A 63 -0.09 -0.73 9.79
N ARG A 64 0.92 -0.84 8.93
CA ARG A 64 0.82 -0.41 7.52
C ARG A 64 -0.25 -1.20 6.77
N GLN A 65 -0.30 -2.51 6.98
CA GLN A 65 -1.30 -3.38 6.36
C GLN A 65 -2.72 -2.99 6.81
N LEU A 66 -2.96 -2.85 8.11
CA LEU A 66 -4.28 -2.46 8.64
C LEU A 66 -4.71 -1.07 8.13
N LYS A 67 -3.77 -0.13 7.98
CA LYS A 67 -4.04 1.18 7.39
C LYS A 67 -4.43 1.08 5.90
N LEU A 68 -3.87 0.13 5.15
CA LEU A 68 -4.30 -0.14 3.77
C LEU A 68 -5.71 -0.73 3.74
N ASP A 69 -6.01 -1.68 4.62
CA ASP A 69 -7.33 -2.30 4.71
C ASP A 69 -8.42 -1.28 5.07
N LEU A 70 -8.14 -0.36 6.00
CA LEU A 70 -9.03 0.76 6.33
C LEU A 70 -9.31 1.63 5.08
N LYS A 71 -8.28 1.93 4.28
CA LYS A 71 -8.45 2.68 3.02
C LYS A 71 -9.28 1.91 2.00
N GLN A 72 -9.10 0.59 1.90
CA GLN A 72 -9.90 -0.26 1.02
C GLN A 72 -11.37 -0.27 1.45
N ILE A 73 -11.67 -0.40 2.74
CA ILE A 73 -13.05 -0.33 3.27
C ILE A 73 -13.69 1.03 2.98
N ASN A 74 -12.96 2.12 3.20
CA ASN A 74 -13.47 3.46 2.89
C ASN A 74 -13.76 3.63 1.39
N THR A 75 -12.86 3.11 0.54
CA THR A 75 -13.05 3.10 -0.92
C THR A 75 -14.26 2.24 -1.30
N GLY A 76 -14.44 1.07 -0.68
CA GLY A 76 -15.60 0.20 -0.85
C GLY A 76 -16.92 0.90 -0.49
N MET A 77 -16.97 1.58 0.66
CA MET A 77 -18.14 2.38 1.06
C MET A 77 -18.47 3.47 0.03
N SER A 78 -17.44 4.15 -0.52
CA SER A 78 -17.63 5.14 -1.58
C SER A 78 -18.21 4.53 -2.85
N LYS A 79 -17.76 3.32 -3.25
CA LYS A 79 -18.28 2.59 -4.41
C LYS A 79 -19.75 2.20 -4.22
N THR A 80 -20.10 1.69 -3.04
CA THR A 80 -21.49 1.34 -2.71
C THR A 80 -22.42 2.55 -2.85
N ARG A 81 -22.02 3.70 -2.28
CA ARG A 81 -22.78 4.96 -2.40
C ARG A 81 -22.90 5.44 -3.85
N ALA A 82 -21.83 5.33 -4.63
CA ALA A 82 -21.85 5.69 -6.05
C ALA A 82 -22.82 4.79 -6.84
N GLN A 83 -22.79 3.48 -6.58
CA GLN A 83 -23.72 2.52 -7.18
C GLN A 83 -25.18 2.83 -6.82
N TYR A 84 -25.46 3.23 -5.57
CA TYR A 84 -26.80 3.69 -5.20
C TYR A 84 -27.21 4.93 -5.99
N ASN A 85 -26.38 5.97 -6.05
CA ASN A 85 -26.73 7.18 -6.78
C ASN A 85 -26.98 6.90 -8.27
N GLN A 86 -26.25 5.96 -8.87
CA GLN A 86 -26.46 5.52 -10.25
C GLN A 86 -27.77 4.73 -10.40
N THR A 87 -28.03 3.76 -9.54
CA THR A 87 -29.21 2.88 -9.63
C THR A 87 -30.50 3.56 -9.20
N ALA A 88 -30.44 4.48 -8.23
CA ALA A 88 -31.58 5.22 -7.70
C ALA A 88 -32.21 6.17 -8.73
N ALA A 89 -31.49 6.54 -9.79
CA ALA A 89 -32.04 7.31 -10.92
C ALA A 89 -33.12 6.53 -11.69
N PHE A 90 -33.04 5.19 -11.67
CA PHE A 90 -33.94 4.29 -12.40
C PHE A 90 -35.07 3.71 -11.52
N VAL A 91 -35.03 3.94 -10.20
CA VAL A 91 -36.06 3.45 -9.28
C VAL A 91 -37.19 4.49 -9.17
N PRO A 92 -38.45 4.13 -9.48
CA PRO A 92 -39.59 5.02 -9.33
C PRO A 92 -39.69 5.59 -7.91
N ARG A 93 -40.05 6.88 -7.80
CA ARG A 93 -40.25 7.51 -6.49
C ARG A 93 -41.38 6.83 -5.73
N GLY A 94 -41.30 6.82 -4.39
CA GLY A 94 -42.29 6.23 -3.50
C GLY A 94 -41.72 5.12 -2.62
N LEU A 95 -42.55 4.11 -2.29
CA LEU A 95 -42.18 3.01 -1.40
C LEU A 95 -40.98 2.19 -1.90
N LEU A 96 -40.84 2.03 -3.22
CA LEU A 96 -39.74 1.30 -3.85
C LEU A 96 -38.37 1.95 -3.57
N ARG A 97 -38.27 3.28 -3.68
CA ARG A 97 -37.03 4.02 -3.36
C ARG A 97 -36.69 3.98 -1.87
N ARG A 98 -37.70 3.98 -0.99
CA ARG A 98 -37.53 3.86 0.47
C ARG A 98 -37.02 2.47 0.86
N GLY A 99 -37.58 1.41 0.27
CA GLY A 99 -37.08 0.04 0.45
C GLY A 99 -35.64 -0.11 -0.02
N TYR A 100 -35.31 0.43 -1.19
CA TYR A 100 -33.95 0.40 -1.73
C TYR A 100 -32.92 1.06 -0.80
N LYS A 101 -33.26 2.22 -0.23
CA LYS A 101 -32.40 2.92 0.74
C LYS A 101 -32.13 2.10 2.01
N ILE A 102 -33.16 1.44 2.56
CA ILE A 102 -33.02 0.60 3.76
C ILE A 102 -32.04 -0.56 3.49
N THR A 103 -32.14 -1.18 2.32
CA THR A 103 -31.21 -2.28 1.96
C THR A 103 -29.77 -1.80 1.81
N GLU A 104 -29.55 -0.56 1.40
CA GLU A 104 -28.22 0.04 1.33
C GLU A 104 -27.66 0.34 2.72
N ASP A 105 -28.46 0.94 3.61
CA ASP A 105 -28.07 1.24 4.99
C ASP A 105 -27.63 -0.04 5.74
N ILE A 106 -28.33 -1.16 5.52
CA ILE A 106 -27.96 -2.47 6.07
C ILE A 106 -26.59 -2.93 5.52
N ARG A 107 -26.32 -2.71 4.22
CA ARG A 107 -25.02 -3.05 3.61
C ARG A 107 -23.87 -2.16 4.10
N LEU A 108 -24.15 -0.92 4.50
CA LEU A 108 -23.13 0.00 5.03
C LEU A 108 -22.82 -0.22 6.53
N MET A 109 -23.76 -0.76 7.31
CA MET A 109 -23.58 -1.05 8.73
C MET A 109 -22.40 -2.00 9.01
N GLY A 110 -22.26 -3.08 8.23
CA GLY A 110 -21.16 -4.04 8.38
C GLY A 110 -19.77 -3.38 8.19
N PRO A 111 -19.51 -2.72 7.05
CA PRO A 111 -18.28 -1.97 6.80
C PRO A 111 -17.99 -0.86 7.82
N GLN A 112 -19.02 -0.19 8.35
CA GLN A 112 -18.83 0.77 9.44
C GLN A 112 -18.29 0.12 10.71
N GLN A 113 -18.87 -1.02 11.11
CA GLN A 113 -18.39 -1.76 12.28
C GLN A 113 -16.96 -2.26 12.07
N GLN A 114 -16.62 -2.75 10.87
CA GLN A 114 -15.26 -3.15 10.52
C GLN A 114 -14.26 -1.99 10.64
N LYS A 115 -14.62 -0.80 10.17
CA LYS A 115 -13.78 0.40 10.32
C LYS A 115 -13.50 0.71 11.79
N GLN A 116 -14.51 0.65 12.66
CA GLN A 116 -14.33 0.90 14.09
C GLN A 116 -13.40 -0.12 14.74
N ARG A 117 -13.56 -1.41 14.41
CA ARG A 117 -12.68 -2.49 14.89
C ARG A 117 -11.23 -2.27 14.48
N LEU A 118 -10.98 -1.97 13.20
CA LEU A 118 -9.64 -1.68 12.72
C LEU A 118 -9.01 -0.45 13.37
N GLN A 119 -9.80 0.58 13.65
CA GLN A 119 -9.30 1.76 14.37
C GLN A 119 -8.84 1.42 15.79
N GLN A 120 -9.59 0.57 16.49
CA GLN A 120 -9.21 0.08 17.82
C GLN A 120 -7.95 -0.79 17.77
N GLU A 121 -7.84 -1.66 16.78
CA GLU A 121 -6.67 -2.52 16.58
C GLU A 121 -5.41 -1.71 16.23
N ILE A 122 -5.52 -0.73 15.34
CA ILE A 122 -4.39 0.17 15.01
C ILE A 122 -3.93 0.91 16.27
N MET A 123 -4.86 1.42 17.08
CA MET A 123 -4.55 2.12 18.33
C MET A 123 -3.79 1.22 19.31
N SER A 124 -4.22 -0.03 19.49
CA SER A 124 -3.57 -0.95 20.42
C SER A 124 -2.15 -1.33 19.95
N LEU A 125 -1.96 -1.54 18.65
CA LEU A 125 -0.64 -1.84 18.08
C LEU A 125 0.31 -0.63 18.14
N GLU A 126 -0.20 0.58 17.94
CA GLU A 126 0.58 1.81 18.10
C GLU A 126 1.06 1.96 19.56
N GLN A 127 0.22 1.63 20.53
CA GLN A 127 0.61 1.62 21.95
C GLN A 127 1.70 0.56 22.24
N GLN A 128 1.58 -0.65 21.70
CA GLN A 128 2.60 -1.70 21.85
C GLN A 128 3.95 -1.27 21.25
N LEU A 129 3.91 -0.65 20.07
CA LEU A 129 5.10 -0.15 19.39
C LEU A 129 5.81 0.93 20.21
N LEU A 130 5.06 1.84 20.84
CA LEU A 130 5.64 2.84 21.76
C LEU A 130 6.31 2.17 22.97
N GLY A 131 5.67 1.15 23.56
CA GLY A 131 6.25 0.39 24.68
C GLY A 131 7.57 -0.29 24.31
N LEU A 132 7.64 -0.95 23.15
CA LEU A 132 8.88 -1.58 22.67
C LEU A 132 9.98 -0.56 22.35
N GLN A 133 9.61 0.62 21.84
CA GLN A 133 10.59 1.69 21.61
C GLN A 133 11.18 2.21 22.92
N GLN A 134 10.36 2.37 23.96
CA GLN A 134 10.84 2.78 25.28
C GLN A 134 11.75 1.71 25.90
N ALA A 135 11.36 0.43 25.84
CA ALA A 135 12.19 -0.67 26.31
C ALA A 135 13.53 -0.75 25.54
N GLN A 136 13.51 -0.57 24.22
CA GLN A 136 14.73 -0.51 23.42
C GLN A 136 15.62 0.67 23.85
N MET A 137 15.04 1.84 24.13
CA MET A 137 15.78 3.02 24.59
C MET A 137 16.44 2.76 25.96
N GLN A 138 15.70 2.19 26.91
CA GLN A 138 16.24 1.84 28.24
C GLN A 138 17.37 0.81 28.14
N TRP A 139 17.19 -0.22 27.31
CA TRP A 139 18.21 -1.23 27.08
C TRP A 139 19.48 -0.67 26.41
N LYS A 140 19.34 0.35 25.54
CA LYS A 140 20.48 1.07 24.96
C LYS A 140 21.20 1.90 26.03
N ASN A 141 20.45 2.67 26.81
CA ASN A 141 21.00 3.51 27.88
C ASN A 141 21.73 2.70 28.98
N GLY A 142 21.31 1.47 29.25
CA GLY A 142 21.98 0.59 30.22
C GLY A 142 23.22 -0.12 29.66
N ARG A 143 23.54 0.08 28.38
CA ARG A 143 24.67 -0.55 27.70
C ARG A 143 25.80 0.44 27.37
N ASP A 144 25.50 1.74 27.35
CA ASP A 144 26.46 2.84 27.31
C ASP A 144 27.09 3.09 28.69
#